data_AF-A0A7Y4TCS1-F1
#
_entry.id   AF-A0A7Y4TCS1-F1
#
_cell.length_a   1.000
_cell.length_b   1.000
_cell.length_c   1.000
_cell.angle_alpha   90.00
_cell.angle_beta   90.00
_cell.angle_gamma   90.00
#
_symmetry.space_group_name_H-M   'P 1'
#
loop_
_entity.id
_entity.type
_entity.pdbx_description
1 polymer ?
#
loop_
_entity_poly.entity_id
_entity_poly.type
_entity_poly.pdbx_seq_one_letter_code
_entity_poly.pdbx_strand_id
1 'polypeptide(L)' 'MAKPQIYSLDTSFFMDWQARYYPVDVFRTLDERIEALVEEERGLAVALVREEIDAVGTPELRAWAKKHRRLFVP' A
#
# COMPACT_ATOMS: atom_id res chain seq x y z
N MET A 1 9.84 19.79 17.02
CA MET A 1 8.98 18.64 16.62
C MET A 1 9.80 17.72 15.74
N ALA A 2 9.77 16.40 15.97
CA ALA A 2 10.44 15.46 15.08
C ALA A 2 9.73 15.45 13.71
N LYS A 3 10.49 15.31 12.62
CA LYS A 3 9.92 15.19 11.28
C LYS A 3 9.17 13.85 11.20
N PRO A 4 7.93 13.81 10.65
CA PRO A 4 7.23 12.54 10.48
C PRO A 4 8.06 11.58 9.63
N GLN A 5 8.17 10.33 10.10
CA GLN A 5 8.88 9.27 9.38
C GLN A 5 8.12 8.94 8.10
N ILE A 6 8.82 8.95 6.97
CA ILE A 6 8.33 8.51 5.66
C ILE A 6 8.82 7.07 5.43
N TYR A 7 7.95 6.25 4.86
CA TYR A 7 8.16 4.85 4.56
C TYR A 7 8.09 4.64 3.05
N SER A 8 9.11 3.97 2.51
CA SER A 8 9.12 3.50 1.12
C SER A 8 8.51 2.11 1.08
N LEU A 9 7.38 1.96 0.40
CA LEU A 9 6.62 0.72 0.30
C LEU A 9 6.94 0.02 -1.02
N ASP A 10 7.47 -1.20 -0.92
CA ASP A 10 7.77 -2.08 -2.04
C ASP A 10 6.55 -2.94 -2.42
N THR A 11 6.53 -3.52 -3.62
CA THR A 11 5.46 -4.45 -4.05
C THR A 11 5.27 -5.61 -3.08
N SER A 12 6.35 -6.13 -2.48
CA SER A 12 6.28 -7.20 -1.48
C SER A 12 5.40 -6.85 -0.28
N PHE A 13 5.44 -5.59 0.19
CA PHE A 13 4.59 -5.12 1.29
C PHE A 13 3.10 -5.26 0.95
N PHE A 14 2.70 -4.84 -0.25
CA PHE A 14 1.30 -4.91 -0.69
C PHE A 14 0.83 -6.35 -0.89
N MET A 15 1.69 -7.19 -1.46
CA MET A 15 1.39 -8.61 -1.65
C MET A 15 1.26 -9.34 -0.31
N ASP A 16 2.12 -9.04 0.65
CA ASP A 16 2.06 -9.65 1.97
C ASP A 16 0.80 -9.23 2.73
N TRP A 17 0.43 -7.95 2.64
CA TRP A 17 -0.79 -7.40 3.21
C TRP A 17 -2.05 -8.01 2.61
N GLN A 18 -2.35 -7.84 1.32
CA GLN A 18 -3.65 -8.24 0.78
C GLN A 18 -3.68 -9.65 0.16
N ALA A 19 -2.55 -10.20 -0.26
CA ALA A 19 -2.54 -11.39 -1.12
C ALA A 19 -1.98 -12.66 -0.46
N ARG A 20 -1.08 -12.55 0.53
CA ARG A 20 -0.34 -13.71 1.05
C ARG A 20 -0.60 -14.03 2.51
N TYR A 21 -0.43 -13.05 3.41
CA TYR A 21 -0.29 -13.37 4.84
C TYR A 21 -1.30 -12.69 5.75
N TYR A 22 -1.84 -11.52 5.39
CA TYR A 22 -2.69 -10.74 6.29
C TYR A 22 -4.10 -10.48 5.73
N PRO A 23 -4.98 -11.50 5.67
CA PRO A 23 -6.36 -11.33 5.22
C PRO A 23 -7.06 -10.15 5.91
N VAL A 24 -7.59 -9.22 5.11
CA VAL A 24 -8.15 -7.94 5.60
C VAL A 24 -9.39 -8.12 6.48
N ASP A 25 -10.11 -9.23 6.33
CA ASP A 25 -11.27 -9.59 7.15
C ASP A 25 -10.89 -10.09 8.55
N VAL A 26 -9.68 -10.64 8.70
CA VAL A 26 -9.09 -11.12 9.95
C VAL A 26 -8.27 -10.03 10.64
N PHE A 27 -7.42 -9.31 9.90
CA PHE A 27 -6.47 -8.31 10.43
C PHE A 27 -6.97 -6.87 10.25
N ARG A 28 -8.19 -6.57 10.71
CA ARG A 28 -8.84 -5.26 10.49
C ARG A 28 -8.03 -4.06 10.97
N THR A 29 -7.37 -4.16 12.13
CA THR A 29 -6.55 -3.05 12.65
C THR A 29 -5.29 -2.79 11.83
N LEU A 30 -4.80 -3.79 11.07
CA LEU A 30 -3.69 -3.58 10.15
C LEU A 30 -4.16 -2.79 8.93
N ASP A 31 -5.32 -3.16 8.37
CA ASP A 31 -5.99 -2.44 7.28
C ASP A 31 -6.16 -0.95 7.62
N GLU A 32 -6.77 -0.64 8.77
CA GLU A 32 -6.95 0.73 9.27
C GLU A 32 -5.61 1.50 9.39
N ARG A 33 -4.54 0.85 9.85
CA ARG A 33 -3.22 1.48 9.99
C ARG A 33 -2.54 1.74 8.66
N ILE A 34 -2.74 0.85 7.68
CA ILE A 34 -2.18 1.03 6.34
C ILE A 34 -2.91 2.17 5.63
N GLU A 35 -4.23 2.23 5.72
CA GLU A 35 -5.01 3.35 5.20
C GLU A 35 -4.57 4.68 5.83
N ALA A 36 -4.46 4.74 7.17
CA ALA A 36 -3.97 5.93 7.85
C ALA A 36 -2.56 6.34 7.39
N LEU A 37 -1.65 5.38 7.19
CA LEU A 37 -0.30 5.66 6.71
C LEU A 37 -0.29 6.28 5.29
N VAL A 38 -1.20 5.85 4.43
CA VAL A 38 -1.37 6.39 3.08
C VAL A 38 -2.05 7.76 3.11
N GLU A 39 -3.11 7.94 3.92
CA GLU A 39 -3.81 9.21 4.08
C GLU A 39 -2.94 10.31 4.72
N GLU A 40 -2.07 9.94 5.65
CA GLU A 40 -1.07 10.84 6.26
C GLU A 40 0.09 11.18 5.31
N GLU A 41 0.08 10.67 4.07
CA GLU A 41 1.16 10.82 3.08
C GLU A 41 2.53 10.35 3.61
N ARG A 42 2.52 9.37 4.52
CA ARG A 42 3.72 8.80 5.14
C ARG A 42 4.17 7.49 4.49
N GLY A 43 3.27 6.79 3.82
CA GLY A 43 3.60 5.69 2.91
C GLY A 43 3.69 6.19 1.49
N LEU A 44 4.84 5.99 0.84
CA LEU A 44 5.07 6.32 -0.57
C LEU A 44 5.66 5.12 -1.29
N ALA A 45 5.33 4.97 -2.57
CA ALA A 45 5.88 3.95 -3.45
C ALA A 45 6.30 4.60 -4.76
N VAL A 46 7.33 4.09 -5.43
CA VAL A 46 7.74 4.59 -6.75
C VAL A 46 6.76 4.11 -7.83
N ALA A 47 6.70 4.79 -8.97
CA ALA A 47 5.82 4.44 -10.09
C ALA A 47 5.99 2.97 -10.53
N LEU A 48 7.21 2.42 -10.47
CA LEU A 48 7.46 1.02 -10.79
C LEU A 48 6.66 0.04 -9.91
N VAL A 49 6.44 0.35 -8.62
CA VAL A 49 5.63 -0.49 -7.72
C VAL A 49 4.18 -0.54 -8.21
N ARG A 50 3.67 0.55 -8.79
CA ARG A 50 2.33 0.53 -9.41
C ARG A 50 2.28 -0.43 -10.60
N GLU A 51 3.30 -0.39 -11.46
CA GLU A 51 3.38 -1.27 -12.63
C GLU A 51 3.43 -2.75 -12.20
N GLU A 52 4.21 -3.05 -11.16
CA GLU A 52 4.29 -4.39 -10.60
C GLU A 52 2.95 -4.84 -10.00
N ILE A 53 2.26 -3.99 -9.23
CA ILE A 53 0.91 -4.29 -8.70
C ILE A 53 -0.07 -4.56 -9.85
N ASP A 54 -0.03 -3.77 -10.93
CA ASP A 54 -0.89 -3.99 -12.08
C ASP A 54 -0.60 -5.34 -12.77
N ALA A 55 0.67 -5.78 -12.78
CA ALA A 55 1.11 -7.05 -13.36
C ALA A 55 0.81 -8.28 -12.49
N VAL A 56 1.10 -8.23 -11.19
CA VAL A 56 1.08 -9.43 -10.30
C VAL A 56 0.05 -9.37 -9.16
N GLY A 57 -0.58 -8.22 -8.94
CA GLY A 57 -1.53 -8.02 -7.85
C GLY A 57 -2.84 -8.79 -8.04
N THR A 58 -3.59 -8.96 -6.94
CA THR A 58 -4.97 -9.47 -7.01
C THR A 58 -5.90 -8.41 -7.62
N PRO A 59 -7.09 -8.79 -8.11
CA PRO A 59 -8.09 -7.81 -8.57
C PRO A 59 -8.41 -6.73 -7.54
N GLU A 60 -8.50 -7.11 -6.27
CA GLU A 60 -8.79 -6.23 -5.14
C GLU A 60 -7.64 -5.26 -4.90
N LEU A 61 -6.39 -5.75 -4.90
CA LEU A 61 -5.22 -4.91 -4.69
C LEU A 61 -5.03 -3.91 -5.84
N ARG A 62 -5.27 -4.32 -7.09
CA ARG A 62 -5.27 -3.40 -8.24
C ARG A 62 -6.34 -2.33 -8.12
N ALA A 63 -7.54 -2.70 -7.71
CA ALA A 63 -8.64 -1.75 -7.51
C ALA A 63 -8.32 -0.76 -6.38
N TRP A 64 -7.69 -1.24 -5.31
CA TRP A 64 -7.21 -0.42 -4.20
C TRP A 64 -6.12 0.57 -4.65
N ALA A 65 -5.08 0.09 -5.35
CA ALA A 65 -4.00 0.92 -5.87
C ALA A 65 -4.50 1.99 -6.86
N LYS A 66 -5.55 1.68 -7.63
CA LYS A 66 -6.20 2.64 -8.54
C LYS A 66 -6.87 3.82 -7.80
N LYS A 67 -7.38 3.59 -6.59
CA LYS A 67 -8.00 4.63 -5.74
C LYS A 67 -6.92 5.50 -5.07
N HIS A 68 -5.80 4.91 -4.68
CA HIS A 68 -4.71 5.59 -3.97
C HIS A 68 -3.62 6.12 -4.90
N ARG A 69 -3.97 6.97 -5.87
CA ARG A 69 -2.98 7.44 -6.89
C ARG A 69 -1.84 8.26 -6.32
N ARG A 70 -2.07 9.00 -5.22
CA ARG A 70 -1.06 9.86 -4.58
C ARG A 70 0.03 9.09 -3.86
N LEU A 71 -0.20 7.81 -3.58
CA LEU A 71 0.79 6.89 -3.01
C LEU A 71 1.98 6.69 -3.95
N PHE A 72 1.73 6.72 -5.27
CA PHE A 72 2.73 6.41 -6.29
C PHE A 72 3.37 7.69 -6.82
N VAL A 73 4.67 7.87 -6.52
CA VAL A 73 5.46 9.03 -6.94
C VAL A 73 6.30 8.71 -8.19
N PRO A 74 6.60 9.72 -9.04
CA PRO A 74 7.43 9.53 -10.24
C PRO A 74 8.82 8.98 -9.96
#